data_AF-A0A9P1FKL9-F1
#
_entry.id   AF-A0A9P1FKL9-F1
#
_cell.length_a   1.000
_cell.length_b   1.000
_cell.length_c   1.000
_cell.angle_alpha   90.00
_cell.angle_beta   90.00
_cell.angle_gamma   90.00
#
_symmetry.space_group_name_H-M   'P 1'
#
loop_
_entity.id
_entity.type
_entity.pdbx_description
1 polymer ?
#
loop_
_entity_poly.entity_id
_entity_poly.type
_entity_poly.pdbx_seq_one_letter_code
_entity_poly.pdbx_strand_id
1 'polypeptide(L)'
;MARSPRELTLLLALVTLGIVGLCIFLVNFDSEPIAGPPAWRFSVTLARVRAKAKETRIPQQLILTSKDGLMANLPLAVQRNVRHTMALNPWVRVRWFGDEDCKRYLLQHFNDTELPHFFSQEQRR
;
A
#
# COMPACT_ATOMS: atom_id res chain seq x y z
N MET A 1 33.99 53.53 -19.38
CA MET A 1 32.59 53.96 -19.51
C MET A 1 31.81 53.44 -18.32
N ALA A 2 31.52 54.31 -17.34
CA ALA A 2 30.74 53.95 -16.16
C ALA A 2 29.24 53.96 -16.51
N ARG A 3 28.55 52.83 -16.35
CA ARG A 3 27.09 52.78 -16.52
C ARG A 3 26.43 53.61 -15.41
N SER A 4 25.49 54.45 -15.80
CA SER A 4 24.75 55.33 -14.90
C SER A 4 24.01 54.50 -13.83
N PRO A 5 23.89 54.97 -12.58
CA PRO A 5 23.20 54.25 -11.51
C PRO A 5 21.73 53.95 -11.83
N ARG A 6 21.13 54.72 -12.75
CA ARG A 6 19.77 54.48 -13.26
C ARG A 6 19.69 53.27 -14.20
N GLU A 7 20.75 53.01 -14.96
CA GLU A 7 20.80 51.82 -15.82
C GLU A 7 21.00 50.55 -15.00
N LEU A 8 21.77 50.62 -13.92
CA LEU A 8 21.97 49.50 -13.02
C LEU A 8 20.67 49.10 -12.30
N THR A 9 19.87 50.07 -11.88
CA THR A 9 18.57 49.84 -11.24
C THR A 9 17.54 49.27 -12.23
N LEU A 10 17.55 49.75 -13.48
CA LEU A 10 16.68 49.21 -14.54
C LEU A 10 17.02 47.76 -14.88
N LEU A 11 18.32 47.44 -14.98
CA LEU A 11 18.78 46.06 -15.19
C LEU A 11 18.39 45.14 -14.03
N LEU A 12 18.56 45.59 -12.79
CA LEU A 12 18.18 44.80 -11.61
C LEU A 12 16.67 44.51 -11.59
N ALA A 13 15.85 45.51 -11.92
CA ALA A 13 14.39 45.37 -11.97
C ALA A 13 13.92 44.40 -13.07
N LEU A 14 14.58 44.42 -14.23
CA LEU A 14 14.27 43.50 -15.32
C LEU A 14 14.65 42.05 -14.96
N VAL A 15 15.78 41.84 -14.29
CA VAL A 15 16.20 40.52 -13.82
C VAL A 15 15.26 39.97 -12.75
N THR A 16 14.84 40.80 -11.79
CA THR A 16 13.91 40.35 -10.74
C THR A 16 12.53 40.04 -11.31
N LEU A 17 12.01 40.85 -12.24
CA LEU A 17 10.76 40.56 -12.95
C LEU A 17 10.85 39.25 -13.77
N GLY A 18 11.99 38.99 -14.42
CA GLY A 18 12.25 37.75 -15.13
C GLY A 18 12.25 36.52 -14.22
N ILE A 19 12.91 36.60 -13.06
CA ILE A 19 12.97 35.50 -12.07
C ILE A 19 11.59 35.26 -11.45
N VAL A 20 10.85 36.31 -11.09
CA VAL A 20 9.50 36.17 -10.53
C VAL A 20 8.54 35.59 -11.56
N GLY A 21 8.61 36.05 -12.82
CA GLY A 21 7.83 35.48 -13.93
C GLY A 21 8.15 33.99 -14.16
N LEU A 22 9.43 33.61 -14.12
CA LEU A 22 9.85 32.22 -14.27
C LEU A 22 9.39 31.36 -13.08
N CYS A 23 9.48 31.85 -11.85
CA CYS A 23 8.97 31.15 -10.67
C CYS A 23 7.46 30.96 -10.74
N ILE A 24 6.69 31.99 -11.13
CA ILE A 24 5.24 31.88 -11.33
C ILE A 24 4.94 30.84 -12.42
N PHE A 25 5.70 30.83 -13.52
CA PHE A 25 5.52 29.88 -14.60
C PHE A 25 5.83 28.43 -14.17
N LEU A 26 6.87 28.22 -13.35
CA LEU A 26 7.24 26.89 -12.85
C LEU A 26 6.28 26.38 -11.77
N VAL A 27 5.72 27.25 -10.93
CA VAL A 27 4.74 26.87 -9.89
C VAL A 27 3.35 26.65 -10.47
N ASN A 28 2.98 27.37 -11.55
CA ASN A 28 1.75 27.14 -12.31
C ASN A 28 1.94 26.19 -13.50
N PHE A 29 3.05 25.45 -13.55
CA PHE A 29 3.19 24.32 -14.46
C PHE A 29 2.32 23.18 -13.93
N ASP A 30 1.02 23.39 -14.07
CA ASP A 30 -0.01 22.38 -13.99
C ASP A 30 0.38 21.35 -15.04
N SER A 31 0.80 20.18 -14.59
CA SER A 31 1.09 19.06 -15.46
C SER A 31 -0.14 18.82 -16.32
N GLU A 32 -0.09 19.17 -17.61
CA GLU A 32 -1.14 18.79 -18.53
C GLU A 32 -1.28 17.26 -18.45
N PRO A 33 -2.46 16.72 -18.12
CA PRO A 33 -2.65 15.29 -18.13
C PRO A 33 -2.47 14.84 -19.58
N ILE A 34 -1.38 14.10 -19.82
CA ILE A 34 -0.99 13.48 -21.09
C ILE A 34 -2.27 13.14 -21.86
N ALA A 35 -2.56 13.96 -22.87
CA ALA A 35 -3.67 13.77 -23.76
C ALA A 35 -3.32 12.60 -24.67
N GLY A 36 -3.58 11.40 -24.17
CA GLY A 36 -3.69 10.22 -25.03
C GLY A 36 -4.69 10.49 -26.16
N PRO A 37 -4.54 9.83 -27.30
CA PRO A 37 -5.35 10.06 -28.49
C PRO A 37 -6.87 9.98 -28.19
N PRO A 38 -7.70 10.78 -28.87
CA PRO A 38 -9.11 10.93 -28.56
C PRO A 38 -9.90 9.71 -29.06
N ALA A 39 -10.10 8.70 -28.21
CA ALA A 39 -11.12 7.68 -28.46
C ALA A 39 -11.62 6.93 -27.20
N TRP A 40 -10.95 6.98 -26.05
CA TRP A 40 -11.39 6.22 -24.87
C TRP A 40 -10.91 6.83 -23.54
N ARG A 41 -11.08 8.15 -23.37
CA ARG A 41 -10.95 8.77 -22.04
C ARG A 41 -12.15 8.41 -21.17
N PHE A 42 -12.15 7.20 -20.60
CA PHE A 42 -12.89 6.96 -19.37
C PHE A 42 -12.09 7.60 -18.24
N SER A 43 -12.38 8.88 -17.94
CA SER A 43 -11.94 9.48 -16.69
C SER A 43 -12.67 8.78 -15.55
N VAL A 44 -12.07 7.72 -15.00
CA VAL A 44 -12.56 7.10 -13.78
C VAL A 44 -12.15 8.01 -12.65
N THR A 45 -13.02 8.94 -12.28
CA THR A 45 -12.92 9.63 -11.00
C THR A 45 -13.14 8.57 -9.94
N LEU A 46 -12.05 7.98 -9.44
CA LEU A 46 -12.07 7.10 -8.27
C LEU A 46 -12.37 7.98 -7.05
N ALA A 47 -13.61 8.46 -6.96
CA ALA A 47 -14.15 8.88 -5.69
C ALA A 47 -14.01 7.67 -4.78
N ARG A 48 -13.13 7.77 -3.77
CA ARG A 48 -12.94 6.74 -2.76
C ARG A 48 -14.20 6.73 -1.91
N VAL A 49 -15.29 6.20 -2.48
CA VAL A 49 -16.50 5.90 -1.75
C VAL A 49 -16.06 4.87 -0.75
N ARG A 50 -15.89 5.31 0.50
CA ARG A 50 -15.67 4.44 1.64
C ARG A 50 -16.99 3.66 1.74
N ALA A 51 -17.07 2.56 1.00
CA ALA A 51 -18.24 1.71 1.00
C ALA A 51 -18.51 1.40 2.46
N LYS A 52 -19.70 1.78 2.93
CA LYS A 52 -20.16 1.43 4.28
C LYS A 52 -19.95 -0.08 4.38
N ALA A 53 -19.19 -0.53 5.39
CA ALA A 53 -18.78 -1.93 5.51
C ALA A 53 -20.03 -2.80 5.35
N LYS A 54 -20.17 -3.40 4.17
CA LYS A 54 -21.28 -4.28 3.87
C LYS A 54 -21.11 -5.42 4.87
N GLU A 55 -22.18 -5.86 5.51
CA GLU A 55 -22.16 -7.15 6.23
C GLU A 55 -21.83 -8.21 5.19
N THR A 56 -20.53 -8.49 5.04
CA THR A 56 -20.04 -9.47 4.09
C THR A 56 -20.27 -10.81 4.75
N ARG A 57 -20.93 -11.72 4.04
CA ARG A 57 -21.01 -13.13 4.42
C ARG A 57 -19.62 -13.76 4.63
N ILE A 58 -18.59 -13.15 4.04
CA ILE A 58 -17.20 -13.55 4.20
C ILE A 58 -16.69 -13.07 5.57
N PRO A 59 -16.22 -13.99 6.43
CA PRO A 59 -15.67 -13.63 7.73
C PRO A 59 -14.41 -12.79 7.58
N GLN A 60 -14.29 -11.73 8.39
CA GLN A 60 -13.13 -10.83 8.41
C GLN A 60 -11.93 -11.41 9.17
N GLN A 61 -11.84 -12.73 9.28
CA GLN A 61 -10.77 -13.43 9.98
C GLN A 61 -9.88 -14.15 8.97
N LEU A 62 -8.59 -13.84 9.01
CA LEU A 62 -7.57 -14.51 8.22
C LEU A 62 -6.74 -15.38 9.15
N ILE A 63 -6.74 -16.68 8.90
CA ILE A 63 -5.86 -17.62 9.60
C ILE A 63 -4.59 -17.76 8.78
N LEU A 64 -3.45 -17.43 9.39
CA LEU A 64 -2.14 -17.65 8.81
C LEU A 64 -1.47 -18.79 9.55
N THR A 65 -0.78 -19.64 8.81
CA THR A 65 -0.08 -20.80 9.36
C THR A 65 1.43 -20.58 9.28
N SER A 66 2.13 -20.98 10.33
CA SER A 66 3.59 -20.97 10.41
C SER A 66 4.01 -22.07 11.37
N LYS A 67 5.19 -22.66 11.19
CA LYS A 67 5.68 -23.75 12.04
C LYS A 67 5.49 -23.49 13.54
N ASP A 68 5.95 -22.32 14.00
CA ASP A 68 5.92 -21.95 15.42
C ASP A 68 4.66 -21.17 15.84
N GLY A 69 3.76 -20.88 14.90
CA GLY A 69 2.56 -20.06 15.17
C GLY A 69 2.86 -18.59 15.52
N LEU A 70 4.08 -18.11 15.27
CA LEU A 70 4.51 -16.76 15.62
C LEU A 70 5.04 -16.01 14.40
N MET A 71 4.47 -14.83 14.14
CA MET A 71 4.95 -13.93 13.08
C MET A 71 6.43 -13.57 13.26
N ALA A 72 6.90 -13.46 14.51
CA ALA A 72 8.27 -13.05 14.84
C ALA A 72 9.34 -14.02 14.32
N ASN A 73 8.98 -15.28 14.09
CA ASN A 73 9.91 -16.32 13.66
C ASN A 73 10.01 -16.41 12.13
N LEU A 74 9.20 -15.64 11.40
CA LEU A 74 9.25 -15.59 9.94
C LEU A 74 10.47 -14.79 9.44
N PRO A 75 10.95 -15.02 8.21
CA PRO A 75 11.98 -14.17 7.61
C PRO A 75 11.56 -12.70 7.59
N LEU A 76 12.51 -11.79 7.82
CA LEU A 76 12.24 -10.35 7.98
C LEU A 76 11.49 -9.74 6.78
N ALA A 77 11.76 -10.21 5.56
CA ALA A 77 11.04 -9.78 4.36
C ALA A 77 9.54 -10.15 4.42
N VAL A 78 9.23 -11.36 4.88
CA VAL A 78 7.85 -11.84 5.05
C VAL A 78 7.15 -11.07 6.16
N GLN A 79 7.82 -10.84 7.30
CA GLN A 79 7.28 -10.02 8.39
C GLN A 79 6.89 -8.62 7.91
N ARG A 80 7.76 -7.96 7.15
CA ARG A 80 7.48 -6.63 6.58
C ARG A 80 6.28 -6.66 5.64
N ASN A 81 6.19 -7.68 4.78
CA ASN A 81 5.05 -7.84 3.88
C ASN A 81 3.74 -8.02 4.68
N VAL A 82 3.71 -8.93 5.65
CA VAL A 82 2.50 -9.15 6.46
C VAL A 82 2.08 -7.87 7.20
N ARG A 83 3.02 -7.16 7.84
CA ARG A 83 2.72 -5.89 8.51
C ARG A 83 2.19 -4.84 7.53
N HIS A 84 2.76 -4.77 6.32
CA HIS A 84 2.29 -3.86 5.28
C HIS A 84 0.86 -4.22 4.83
N THR A 85 0.59 -5.49 4.52
CA THR A 85 -0.76 -5.96 4.16
C THR A 85 -1.76 -5.67 5.27
N MET A 86 -1.37 -5.86 6.54
CA MET A 86 -2.23 -5.54 7.68
C MET A 86 -2.53 -4.06 7.83
N ALA A 87 -1.53 -3.20 7.61
CA ALA A 87 -1.72 -1.75 7.63
C ALA A 87 -2.69 -1.26 6.54
N LEU A 88 -2.72 -1.94 5.39
CA LEU A 88 -3.65 -1.65 4.30
C LEU A 88 -5.08 -2.17 4.58
N ASN A 89 -5.24 -3.16 5.46
CA ASN A 89 -6.51 -3.83 5.73
C ASN A 89 -6.83 -3.88 7.24
N PRO A 90 -7.02 -2.72 7.90
CA PRO A 90 -7.18 -2.64 9.36
C PRO A 90 -8.43 -3.35 9.91
N TRP A 91 -9.38 -3.72 9.07
CA TRP A 91 -10.58 -4.47 9.46
C TRP A 91 -10.36 -5.98 9.52
N VAL A 92 -9.28 -6.50 8.93
CA VAL A 92 -8.98 -7.94 8.94
C VAL A 92 -8.36 -8.31 10.29
N ARG A 93 -8.89 -9.36 10.93
CA ARG A 93 -8.30 -9.94 12.14
C ARG A 93 -7.44 -11.12 11.73
N VAL A 94 -6.14 -11.06 12.04
CA VAL A 94 -5.21 -12.16 11.79
C VAL A 94 -5.05 -13.02 13.04
N ARG A 95 -5.12 -14.33 12.85
CA ARG A 95 -4.74 -15.31 13.87
C ARG A 95 -3.66 -16.23 13.31
N TRP A 96 -2.58 -16.40 14.06
CA TRP A 96 -1.49 -17.29 13.69
C TRP A 96 -1.69 -18.65 14.31
N PHE A 97 -1.52 -19.69 13.50
CA PHE A 97 -1.60 -21.08 13.93
C PHE A 97 -0.23 -21.72 13.78
N GLY A 98 0.24 -22.33 14.87
CA GLY A 98 1.34 -23.28 14.87
C GLY A 98 0.88 -24.65 14.40
N ASP A 99 1.82 -25.58 14.24
CA ASP A 99 1.49 -26.96 13.86
C ASP A 99 0.58 -27.63 14.89
N GLU A 100 0.78 -27.38 16.19
CA GLU A 100 -0.10 -27.88 17.26
C GLU A 100 -1.51 -27.27 17.23
N ASP A 101 -1.64 -25.99 16.84
CA ASP A 101 -2.95 -25.35 16.69
C ASP A 101 -3.70 -25.91 15.49
N CYS A 102 -2.99 -26.14 14.38
CA CYS A 102 -3.53 -26.82 13.20
C CYS A 102 -3.99 -28.23 13.55
N LYS A 103 -3.17 -29.02 14.24
CA LYS A 103 -3.53 -30.38 14.67
C LYS A 103 -4.77 -30.38 15.56
N ARG A 104 -4.82 -29.48 16.56
CA ARG A 104 -5.98 -29.34 17.45
C ARG A 104 -7.23 -28.93 16.68
N TYR A 105 -7.11 -28.00 15.74
CA TYR A 105 -8.21 -27.57 14.89
C TYR A 105 -8.75 -28.72 14.03
N LEU A 106 -7.85 -29.51 13.44
CA LEU A 106 -8.24 -30.69 12.65
C LEU A 106 -9.02 -31.69 13.52
N LEU A 107 -8.51 -32.02 14.71
CA LEU A 107 -9.17 -32.95 15.63
C LEU A 107 -10.53 -32.43 16.14
N GLN A 108 -10.66 -31.11 16.32
CA GLN A 108 -11.90 -30.51 16.84
C GLN A 108 -13.00 -30.42 15.80
N HIS A 109 -12.66 -30.19 14.53
CA HIS A 109 -13.62 -29.87 13.49
C HIS A 109 -13.83 -30.98 12.46
N PHE A 110 -12.91 -31.94 12.38
CA PHE A 110 -13.00 -33.07 11.48
C PHE A 110 -12.98 -34.35 12.32
N ASN A 111 -14.11 -35.05 12.34
CA ASN A 111 -14.28 -36.31 13.07
C ASN A 111 -13.46 -37.46 12.47
N ASP A 112 -12.82 -37.22 11.32
CA ASP A 112 -12.05 -38.21 10.59
C ASP A 112 -10.61 -38.26 11.10
N THR A 113 -10.16 -39.46 11.47
CA THR A 113 -8.80 -39.69 11.97
C THR A 113 -7.73 -39.57 10.88
N GLU A 114 -8.13 -39.61 9.60
CA GLU A 114 -7.19 -39.59 8.48
C GLU A 114 -6.47 -38.24 8.32
N LEU A 115 -7.17 -37.11 8.43
CA LEU A 115 -6.57 -35.79 8.24
C LEU A 115 -5.49 -35.45 9.30
N PRO A 116 -5.75 -35.64 10.62
CA PRO A 116 -4.70 -35.49 11.63
C PRO A 116 -3.52 -36.44 11.39
N HIS A 117 -3.77 -37.65 10.89
CA HIS A 117 -2.73 -38.63 10.58
C HIS A 117 -1.83 -38.13 9.43
N PHE A 118 -2.39 -37.70 8.30
CA PHE A 118 -1.59 -37.13 7.19
C PHE A 118 -0.80 -35.90 7.62
N PHE A 119 -1.43 -34.99 8.37
CA PHE A 119 -0.75 -33.81 8.88
C PHE A 119 0.45 -34.16 9.76
N SER A 120 0.35 -35.21 10.59
CA SER A 120 1.45 -35.65 11.45
C SER A 120 2.64 -36.27 10.70
N GLN A 121 2.41 -36.77 9.48
CA GLN A 121 3.46 -37.35 8.64
C GLN A 121 4.22 -36.31 7.82
N GLU A 122 3.65 -35.11 7.64
CA GLU A 122 4.26 -34.07 6.83
C GLU A 122 5.31 -33.28 7.64
N GLN A 123 6.56 -33.77 7.60
CA GLN A 123 7.69 -33.04 8.18
C GLN A 123 8.04 -31.79 7.37
N ARG A 124 7.65 -30.61 7.89
CA ARG A 124 8.14 -29.32 7.40
C ARG A 124 9.57 -29.09 7.92
N ARG A 125 10.55 -29.51 7.10
CA ARG A 125 11.98 -29.30 7.38
C ARG A 125 12.33 -27.82 7.31
#